data_AF-A0A1B9G6R8-F1
#
_entry.id   AF-A0A1B9G6R8-F1
#
_cell.length_a   1.000
_cell.length_b   1.000
_cell.length_c   1.000
_cell.angle_alpha   90.00
_cell.angle_beta   90.00
_cell.angle_gamma   90.00
#
_symmetry.space_group_name_H-M   'P 1'
#
loop_
_entity.id
_entity.type
_entity.pdbx_description
1 polymer ?
#
loop_
_entity_poly.entity_id
_entity_poly.type
_entity_poly.pdbx_seq_one_letter_code
_entity_poly.pdbx_strand_id
1 'polypeptide(L)'
;MRPSTSVLSLLSIIPFLTGRALGSTKSCKAKSTTGTSVIGVAAVATDGTTSAVGALSSLASGGTDLPSGTATSAPAGDSSIAAVDAGSSAPTSTAPASAAGNSSSTGTGVNPADPTISSGSHPTFEFKQPDKEDCKCGYKVSGLDDIYMPFKFQFNFSEIGDAGPFSGPDDLKQYGWRINEGHHVGGPSSNGTETDPTTGETKTVPINQCLGDPSSLSVQGGNLHLTMKGGQTPSGEMKCPEIIHDNATLYGIFQAEMQLDDTPGTCMAFWLNHTVNAENIADELDLEVISGAIMQPSPEGTAAGLWSTNWDVNGNSSDPLNLEHTTGSDGSSPTPFEIDPTLDFNTYTIAWVPGEYSPRYLNGKEIGSPSQHNAIHAQEATFNTWSNSASGWSAGPPVDDVTMKVRSVLFYYRTEEVQGLIDGCSEEDVCKV
;
A
#
# COMPACT_ATOMS: atom_id res chain seq x y z
N MET A 1 -69.39 37.73 13.45
CA MET A 1 -69.43 37.32 12.03
C MET A 1 -68.51 36.12 11.87
N ARG A 2 -69.11 34.95 11.58
CA ARG A 2 -68.50 33.76 10.93
C ARG A 2 -68.34 34.04 9.41
N PRO A 3 -67.75 33.17 8.54
CA PRO A 3 -67.40 31.73 8.67
C PRO A 3 -65.94 31.39 8.19
N SER A 4 -65.31 30.22 8.27
CA SER A 4 -65.61 28.76 8.29
C SER A 4 -66.13 28.11 7.00
N THR A 5 -65.23 27.51 6.20
CA THR A 5 -65.50 26.42 5.21
C THR A 5 -64.14 25.74 4.88
N SER A 6 -63.91 24.45 5.14
CA SER A 6 -64.37 23.19 4.50
C SER A 6 -63.44 22.65 3.40
N VAL A 7 -62.77 21.53 3.76
CA VAL A 7 -62.60 20.23 3.07
C VAL A 7 -62.71 20.19 1.53
N LEU A 8 -61.70 19.62 0.86
CA LEU A 8 -61.92 18.66 -0.24
C LEU A 8 -60.80 17.61 -0.32
N SER A 9 -61.24 16.34 -0.29
CA SER A 9 -60.49 15.11 -0.52
C SER A 9 -60.70 14.67 -1.97
N LEU A 10 -59.69 14.10 -2.63
CA LEU A 10 -59.87 13.32 -3.85
C LEU A 10 -58.87 12.16 -3.90
N LEU A 11 -59.39 10.97 -3.61
CA LEU A 11 -58.91 9.69 -4.11
C LEU A 11 -58.99 9.68 -5.64
N SER A 12 -58.03 9.01 -6.29
CA SER A 12 -58.31 8.34 -7.56
C SER A 12 -57.62 6.98 -7.62
N ILE A 13 -58.40 6.00 -8.06
CA ILE A 13 -58.15 4.57 -8.08
C ILE A 13 -57.74 4.17 -9.52
N ILE A 14 -56.70 3.33 -9.58
CA ILE A 14 -56.24 2.31 -10.57
C ILE A 14 -57.15 2.01 -11.79
N PRO A 15 -56.58 1.49 -12.90
CA PRO A 15 -56.67 0.04 -13.07
C PRO A 15 -55.40 -0.67 -13.59
N PHE A 16 -55.29 -1.91 -13.10
CA PHE A 16 -54.47 -3.03 -13.55
C PHE A 16 -54.54 -3.26 -15.06
N LEU A 17 -53.43 -3.72 -15.65
CA LEU A 17 -53.47 -4.72 -16.72
C LEU A 17 -52.27 -5.68 -16.60
N THR A 18 -52.64 -6.94 -16.43
CA THR A 18 -51.86 -8.16 -16.33
C THR A 18 -51.29 -8.62 -17.68
N GLY A 19 -50.13 -9.28 -17.67
CA GLY A 19 -49.65 -10.07 -18.81
C GLY A 19 -48.46 -10.98 -18.45
N ARG A 20 -48.68 -12.29 -18.50
CA ARG A 20 -47.78 -13.38 -18.07
C ARG A 20 -46.73 -13.78 -19.13
N ALA A 21 -45.53 -14.10 -18.62
CA ALA A 21 -44.65 -15.28 -18.78
C ALA A 21 -44.50 -16.08 -20.10
N LEU A 22 -43.28 -16.66 -20.20
CA LEU A 22 -42.72 -17.74 -21.05
C LEU A 22 -41.78 -17.20 -22.15
N GLY A 23 -40.53 -17.60 -22.32
CA GLY A 23 -39.68 -18.61 -21.69
C GLY A 23 -38.41 -18.77 -22.55
N SER A 24 -37.56 -19.73 -22.15
CA SER A 24 -36.49 -20.36 -22.95
C SER A 24 -35.09 -19.75 -22.94
N THR A 25 -34.21 -20.57 -22.37
CA THR A 25 -32.76 -20.63 -22.39
C THR A 25 -32.10 -20.38 -23.75
N LYS A 26 -31.01 -19.61 -23.75
CA LYS A 26 -29.76 -19.96 -24.47
C LYS A 26 -28.54 -19.43 -23.71
N SER A 27 -27.73 -20.37 -23.24
CA SER A 27 -26.32 -20.18 -22.91
C SER A 27 -25.58 -19.70 -24.17
N CYS A 28 -24.91 -18.56 -24.06
CA CYS A 28 -23.85 -18.16 -24.97
C CYS A 28 -22.59 -17.93 -24.14
N LYS A 29 -21.56 -18.72 -24.45
CA LYS A 29 -20.19 -18.56 -23.97
C LYS A 29 -19.74 -17.12 -24.18
N ALA A 30 -19.39 -16.43 -23.09
CA ALA A 30 -18.62 -15.21 -23.18
C ALA A 30 -17.20 -15.59 -23.64
N LYS A 31 -16.83 -15.06 -24.80
CA LYS A 31 -15.49 -15.07 -25.34
C LYS A 31 -14.70 -14.05 -24.52
N SER A 32 -13.60 -14.49 -23.91
CA SER A 32 -12.58 -13.67 -23.28
C SER A 32 -12.23 -12.46 -24.16
N THR A 33 -12.82 -11.31 -23.85
CA THR A 33 -12.33 -10.00 -24.24
C THR A 33 -11.42 -9.54 -23.12
N THR A 34 -10.13 -9.46 -23.42
CA THR A 34 -9.13 -8.68 -22.68
C THR A 34 -9.71 -7.29 -22.42
N GLY A 35 -10.07 -7.04 -21.16
CA GLY A 35 -10.62 -5.79 -20.70
C GLY A 35 -9.56 -4.69 -20.76
N THR A 36 -10.01 -3.52 -21.17
CA THR A 36 -9.36 -2.22 -20.96
C THR A 36 -8.84 -2.13 -19.53
N SER A 37 -7.56 -1.79 -19.38
CA SER A 37 -6.88 -1.57 -18.11
C SER A 37 -7.69 -0.63 -17.22
N VAL A 38 -7.91 -1.03 -15.98
CA VAL A 38 -8.27 -0.08 -14.92
C VAL A 38 -7.00 0.74 -14.71
N ILE A 39 -6.96 1.98 -15.20
CA ILE A 39 -5.84 2.93 -15.02
C ILE A 39 -5.75 3.41 -13.54
N GLY A 40 -6.38 2.68 -12.61
CA GLY A 40 -6.72 3.19 -11.29
C GLY A 40 -5.77 2.77 -10.18
N VAL A 41 -5.26 1.54 -10.17
CA VAL A 41 -4.49 1.07 -9.02
C VAL A 41 -3.10 1.71 -9.04
N ALA A 42 -2.72 2.30 -7.92
CA ALA A 42 -1.60 3.21 -7.82
C ALA A 42 -0.31 2.48 -7.45
N ALA A 43 0.66 2.45 -8.35
CA ALA A 43 2.00 1.95 -8.03
C ALA A 43 2.86 3.12 -7.53
N VAL A 44 3.56 2.95 -6.40
CA VAL A 44 4.34 4.08 -5.89
C VAL A 44 5.68 4.23 -6.60
N ALA A 45 5.97 5.45 -7.03
CA ALA A 45 7.32 5.87 -7.38
C ALA A 45 7.98 6.44 -6.12
N THR A 46 8.92 5.68 -5.53
CA THR A 46 9.64 6.12 -4.33
C THR A 46 10.85 6.98 -4.70
N ASP A 47 11.00 8.14 -4.05
CA ASP A 47 12.29 8.81 -3.96
C ASP A 47 13.02 8.22 -2.74
N GLY A 48 13.80 7.15 -2.99
CA GLY A 48 14.37 6.29 -1.95
C GLY A 48 15.00 7.04 -0.77
N THR A 49 14.43 6.86 0.42
CA THR A 49 15.12 7.13 1.69
C THR A 49 15.28 5.80 2.42
N THR A 50 16.45 5.18 2.24
CA THR A 50 16.80 3.96 2.94
C THR A 50 17.50 4.29 4.25
N SER A 51 17.07 3.68 5.35
CA SER A 51 17.84 3.66 6.59
C SER A 51 19.00 2.70 6.42
N ALA A 52 20.23 3.22 6.34
CA ALA A 52 21.43 2.41 6.42
C ALA A 52 21.52 1.76 7.82
N VAL A 53 21.32 0.44 7.90
CA VAL A 53 21.61 -0.35 9.10
C VAL A 53 23.12 -0.29 9.36
N GLY A 54 23.52 0.53 10.32
CA GLY A 54 24.92 0.71 10.70
C GLY A 54 25.47 -0.55 11.36
N ALA A 55 26.25 -1.34 10.62
CA ALA A 55 27.08 -2.39 11.19
C ALA A 55 28.15 -1.77 12.10
N LEU A 56 27.97 -1.90 13.42
CA LEU A 56 28.99 -1.60 14.42
C LEU A 56 30.14 -2.61 14.26
N SER A 57 31.30 -2.14 13.81
CA SER A 57 32.57 -2.84 14.02
C SER A 57 33.61 -1.90 14.64
N SER A 58 34.24 -2.41 15.69
CA SER A 58 35.24 -1.75 16.53
C SER A 58 36.66 -1.85 15.97
N LEU A 59 37.46 -0.85 16.32
CA LEU A 59 38.94 -0.82 16.52
C LEU A 59 39.89 -0.49 15.35
N ALA A 60 40.48 0.70 15.49
CA ALA A 60 41.92 0.97 15.63
C ALA A 60 42.79 1.46 14.43
N SER A 61 43.17 2.74 14.55
CA SER A 61 44.53 3.32 14.44
C SER A 61 45.13 3.75 13.09
N GLY A 62 45.71 4.96 13.11
CA GLY A 62 46.66 5.55 12.15
C GLY A 62 45.98 6.30 11.00
N GLY A 63 46.24 7.56 10.66
CA GLY A 63 47.39 8.43 10.90
C GLY A 63 47.82 9.05 9.55
N THR A 64 47.97 10.37 9.52
CA THR A 64 48.68 11.24 8.54
C THR A 64 47.95 11.78 7.28
N ASP A 65 47.86 13.12 7.26
CA ASP A 65 48.21 14.12 6.22
C ASP A 65 47.44 14.26 4.88
N LEU A 66 46.69 15.37 4.80
CA LEU A 66 46.56 16.45 3.78
C LEU A 66 47.51 16.46 2.54
N PRO A 67 47.30 17.30 1.48
CA PRO A 67 46.14 18.14 1.12
C PRO A 67 45.77 18.21 -0.41
N SER A 68 44.64 18.91 -0.67
CA SER A 68 44.36 19.90 -1.75
C SER A 68 44.62 19.57 -3.22
N GLY A 69 43.59 19.79 -4.05
CA GLY A 69 43.72 19.98 -5.49
C GLY A 69 42.43 20.46 -6.15
N THR A 70 42.17 21.76 -6.08
CA THR A 70 41.26 22.53 -6.95
C THR A 70 41.65 22.42 -8.43
N ALA A 71 40.67 22.32 -9.34
CA ALA A 71 40.50 23.21 -10.51
C ALA A 71 39.57 22.62 -11.60
N THR A 72 38.36 23.22 -11.68
CA THR A 72 37.75 23.86 -12.86
C THR A 72 37.69 23.20 -14.26
N SER A 73 36.44 23.24 -14.77
CA SER A 73 35.98 23.72 -16.09
C SER A 73 36.11 22.84 -17.35
N ALA A 74 34.96 22.25 -17.73
CA ALA A 74 34.16 22.52 -18.95
C ALA A 74 34.79 22.30 -20.37
N PRO A 75 33.99 22.39 -21.45
CA PRO A 75 32.90 21.50 -21.84
C PRO A 75 32.98 21.07 -23.34
N ALA A 76 31.95 20.35 -23.79
CA ALA A 76 31.42 20.26 -25.16
C ALA A 76 32.22 19.49 -26.23
N GLY A 77 31.54 18.55 -26.87
CA GLY A 77 32.02 17.81 -28.03
C GLY A 77 30.92 16.94 -28.60
N ASP A 78 30.08 17.57 -29.41
CA ASP A 78 28.91 17.06 -30.12
C ASP A 78 29.23 15.94 -31.13
N SER A 79 28.20 15.15 -31.41
CA SER A 79 27.91 14.46 -32.69
C SER A 79 28.90 13.42 -33.25
N SER A 80 28.43 12.19 -33.48
CA SER A 80 27.93 11.84 -34.82
C SER A 80 27.59 10.35 -34.97
N ILE A 81 26.58 10.16 -35.81
CA ILE A 81 25.93 8.95 -36.28
C ILE A 81 26.88 8.10 -37.12
N ALA A 82 26.82 6.76 -36.96
CA ALA A 82 27.00 5.84 -38.07
C ALA A 82 26.28 4.51 -37.79
N ALA A 83 25.26 4.24 -38.61
CA ALA A 83 24.67 2.93 -38.81
C ALA A 83 25.49 2.13 -39.81
N VAL A 84 25.66 0.83 -39.57
CA VAL A 84 25.86 -0.25 -40.55
C VAL A 84 25.58 -1.56 -39.80
N ASP A 85 24.45 -2.22 -40.05
CA ASP A 85 24.15 -3.16 -41.14
C ASP A 85 24.43 -4.62 -40.75
N ALA A 86 23.51 -5.46 -41.20
CA ALA A 86 23.21 -6.81 -40.79
C ALA A 86 24.28 -7.84 -41.17
N GLY A 87 24.42 -8.85 -40.33
CA GLY A 87 25.24 -10.02 -40.62
C GLY A 87 24.82 -11.21 -39.77
N SER A 88 23.82 -11.95 -40.25
CA SER A 88 23.43 -13.26 -39.72
C SER A 88 24.56 -14.27 -39.91
N SER A 89 24.96 -14.97 -38.84
CA SER A 89 25.82 -16.15 -38.87
C SER A 89 25.61 -16.98 -37.61
N ALA A 90 24.83 -18.05 -37.71
CA ALA A 90 25.07 -19.26 -36.91
C ALA A 90 26.42 -19.86 -37.38
N PRO A 91 27.21 -20.63 -36.58
CA PRO A 91 26.70 -21.85 -35.95
C PRO A 91 27.41 -22.33 -34.65
N THR A 92 26.91 -23.48 -34.18
CA THR A 92 27.65 -24.57 -33.52
C THR A 92 28.05 -24.46 -32.05
N SER A 93 27.44 -25.39 -31.31
CA SER A 93 27.86 -25.99 -30.05
C SER A 93 29.36 -26.23 -29.94
N THR A 94 29.95 -25.72 -28.87
CA THR A 94 31.11 -26.30 -28.21
C THR A 94 30.94 -26.12 -26.70
N ALA A 95 30.80 -27.23 -25.97
CA ALA A 95 31.17 -27.25 -24.56
C ALA A 95 32.70 -27.13 -24.49
N PRO A 96 33.24 -26.40 -23.50
CA PRO A 96 33.87 -27.15 -22.41
C PRO A 96 33.89 -26.43 -21.04
N ALA A 97 34.31 -27.23 -20.06
CA ALA A 97 35.04 -26.85 -18.85
C ALA A 97 34.22 -26.27 -17.68
N SER A 98 33.88 -27.20 -16.79
CA SER A 98 33.80 -27.03 -15.34
C SER A 98 34.81 -26.01 -14.79
N ALA A 99 34.29 -24.85 -14.40
CA ALA A 99 34.94 -23.95 -13.46
C ALA A 99 34.14 -24.00 -12.16
N ALA A 100 34.81 -24.41 -11.08
CA ALA A 100 34.30 -24.29 -9.72
C ALA A 100 34.18 -22.79 -9.38
N GLY A 101 33.00 -22.23 -9.64
CA GLY A 101 32.60 -20.91 -9.19
C GLY A 101 31.85 -21.08 -7.87
N ASN A 102 32.43 -20.53 -6.82
CA ASN A 102 31.82 -20.42 -5.50
C ASN A 102 30.61 -19.48 -5.64
N SER A 103 29.43 -20.02 -5.96
CA SER A 103 28.19 -19.24 -5.96
C SER A 103 27.78 -19.04 -4.50
N SER A 104 27.99 -17.85 -3.97
CA SER A 104 27.17 -17.35 -2.88
C SER A 104 25.74 -17.23 -3.42
N SER A 105 24.95 -18.28 -3.22
CA SER A 105 23.51 -18.20 -3.38
C SER A 105 23.01 -17.22 -2.32
N THR A 106 22.62 -16.02 -2.73
CA THR A 106 21.60 -15.24 -2.05
C THR A 106 20.31 -16.04 -2.17
N GLY A 107 20.17 -17.04 -1.28
CA GLY A 107 18.96 -17.81 -1.14
C GLY A 107 17.87 -16.88 -0.63
N THR A 108 16.73 -16.86 -1.31
CA THR A 108 15.48 -16.35 -0.77
C THR A 108 15.31 -16.96 0.64
N GLY A 109 15.31 -16.10 1.66
CA GLY A 109 15.45 -16.45 3.07
C GLY A 109 14.27 -17.22 3.68
N VAL A 110 13.52 -18.00 2.90
CA VAL A 110 12.41 -18.79 3.41
C VAL A 110 12.94 -19.81 4.41
N ASN A 111 12.55 -19.66 5.67
CA ASN A 111 12.86 -20.66 6.68
C ASN A 111 12.06 -21.92 6.31
N PRO A 112 12.71 -23.08 6.06
CA PRO A 112 12.00 -24.29 5.64
C PRO A 112 10.94 -24.78 6.64
N ALA A 113 10.96 -24.25 7.87
CA ALA A 113 9.97 -24.53 8.91
C ALA A 113 8.72 -23.63 8.84
N ASP A 114 8.68 -22.64 7.95
CA ASP A 114 7.53 -21.74 7.85
C ASP A 114 6.29 -22.45 7.32
N PRO A 115 5.11 -22.21 7.92
CA PRO A 115 3.87 -22.78 7.41
C PRO A 115 3.52 -22.18 6.06
N THR A 116 2.95 -22.99 5.17
CA THR A 116 2.35 -22.50 3.93
C THR A 116 0.93 -22.04 4.22
N ILE A 117 0.68 -20.75 4.07
CA ILE A 117 -0.66 -20.18 4.22
C ILE A 117 -1.35 -20.12 2.86
N SER A 118 -2.65 -20.41 2.83
CA SER A 118 -3.45 -20.44 1.60
C SER A 118 -4.78 -19.73 1.80
N SER A 119 -5.40 -19.27 0.71
CA SER A 119 -6.68 -18.57 0.79
C SER A 119 -7.76 -19.42 1.47
N GLY A 120 -8.44 -18.84 2.46
CA GLY A 120 -9.51 -19.50 3.20
C GLY A 120 -9.05 -20.50 4.26
N SER A 121 -7.75 -20.72 4.45
CA SER A 121 -7.27 -21.63 5.51
C SER A 121 -7.42 -21.02 6.91
N HIS A 122 -7.45 -19.69 6.99
CA HIS A 122 -7.61 -18.92 8.22
C HIS A 122 -8.71 -17.86 8.04
N PRO A 123 -9.99 -18.26 7.95
CA PRO A 123 -11.10 -17.35 7.62
C PRO A 123 -11.35 -16.28 8.68
N THR A 124 -10.80 -16.48 9.88
CA THR A 124 -10.84 -15.55 11.00
C THR A 124 -9.45 -15.44 11.62
N PHE A 125 -9.07 -14.24 12.04
CA PHE A 125 -7.80 -13.92 12.66
C PHE A 125 -7.99 -12.90 13.77
N GLU A 126 -7.49 -13.23 14.96
CA GLU A 126 -7.43 -12.32 16.10
C GLU A 126 -6.13 -12.57 16.84
N PHE A 127 -5.43 -11.49 17.20
CA PHE A 127 -4.32 -11.59 18.13
C PHE A 127 -4.83 -11.89 19.54
N LYS A 128 -4.21 -12.87 20.18
CA LYS A 128 -4.35 -13.15 21.60
C LYS A 128 -3.29 -12.38 22.38
N GLN A 129 -3.56 -12.21 23.66
CA GLN A 129 -2.52 -11.80 24.58
C GLN A 129 -1.45 -12.90 24.65
N PRO A 130 -0.16 -12.53 24.76
CA PRO A 130 0.90 -13.51 24.97
C PRO A 130 0.58 -14.46 26.11
N ASP A 131 0.85 -15.75 25.90
CA ASP A 131 0.65 -16.80 26.91
C ASP A 131 1.67 -16.75 28.08
N LYS A 132 2.70 -15.91 27.95
CA LYS A 132 3.77 -15.68 28.93
C LYS A 132 4.06 -14.18 29.07
N GLU A 133 4.67 -13.80 30.20
CA GLU A 133 5.05 -12.41 30.45
C GLU A 133 6.37 -12.00 29.76
N ASP A 134 7.34 -12.92 29.66
CA ASP A 134 8.64 -12.69 29.01
C ASP A 134 8.64 -13.32 27.61
N CYS A 135 8.62 -12.47 26.58
CA CYS A 135 8.61 -12.86 25.17
C CYS A 135 9.89 -12.44 24.44
N LYS A 136 11.03 -12.35 25.14
CA LYS A 136 12.33 -12.00 24.52
C LYS A 136 12.77 -12.95 23.40
N CYS A 137 12.21 -14.15 23.36
CA CYS A 137 12.48 -15.17 22.35
C CYS A 137 11.51 -15.14 21.17
N GLY A 138 10.69 -14.09 21.05
CA GLY A 138 9.76 -13.91 19.95
C GLY A 138 8.39 -14.52 20.20
N TYR A 139 7.63 -14.63 19.11
CA TYR A 139 6.20 -14.90 19.11
C TYR A 139 5.83 -15.91 18.03
N LYS A 140 4.95 -16.85 18.33
CA LYS A 140 4.26 -17.70 17.37
C LYS A 140 2.84 -17.22 17.23
N VAL A 141 2.44 -16.85 16.03
CA VAL A 141 1.10 -16.36 15.74
C VAL A 141 0.20 -17.56 15.48
N SER A 142 -0.52 -18.02 16.50
CA SER A 142 -1.30 -19.27 16.43
C SER A 142 -2.47 -19.19 15.45
N GLY A 143 -2.97 -18.00 15.15
CA GLY A 143 -3.99 -17.77 14.13
C GLY A 143 -3.48 -17.93 12.69
N LEU A 144 -2.18 -18.17 12.49
CA LEU A 144 -1.53 -18.36 11.19
C LEU A 144 -0.52 -19.52 11.29
N ASP A 145 -1.00 -20.67 11.74
CA ASP A 145 -0.24 -21.92 11.85
C ASP A 145 1.08 -21.81 12.65
N ASP A 146 1.05 -21.04 13.74
CA ASP A 146 2.19 -20.85 14.64
C ASP A 146 3.42 -20.25 13.93
N ILE A 147 3.23 -19.43 12.88
CA ILE A 147 4.33 -18.73 12.22
C ILE A 147 5.13 -17.89 13.23
N TYR A 148 6.45 -18.04 13.20
CA TYR A 148 7.34 -17.39 14.14
C TYR A 148 7.68 -15.95 13.73
N MET A 149 7.65 -15.01 14.67
CA MET A 149 8.03 -13.61 14.51
C MET A 149 8.92 -13.18 15.69
N PRO A 150 10.19 -12.81 15.46
CA PRO A 150 11.12 -12.47 16.54
C PRO A 150 10.79 -11.13 17.21
N PHE A 151 10.17 -10.19 16.49
CA PHE A 151 9.96 -8.84 16.99
C PHE A 151 8.47 -8.50 17.12
N LYS A 152 8.19 -7.60 18.06
CA LYS A 152 6.90 -6.97 18.26
C LYS A 152 7.09 -5.47 18.30
N PHE A 153 6.25 -4.74 17.57
CA PHE A 153 6.06 -3.31 17.73
C PHE A 153 4.59 -3.06 18.04
N GLN A 154 4.32 -2.24 19.05
CA GLN A 154 2.97 -1.86 19.43
C GLN A 154 2.99 -0.41 19.85
N PHE A 155 2.04 0.36 19.35
CA PHE A 155 1.96 1.77 19.67
C PHE A 155 0.51 2.23 19.69
N ASN A 156 0.14 2.97 20.74
CA ASN A 156 -1.14 3.66 20.82
C ASN A 156 -0.88 5.17 20.80
N PHE A 157 -1.49 5.89 19.85
CA PHE A 157 -1.23 7.33 19.70
C PHE A 157 -1.72 8.16 20.88
N SER A 158 -2.59 7.63 21.75
CA SER A 158 -2.94 8.28 23.02
C SER A 158 -1.77 8.39 24.00
N GLU A 159 -0.70 7.61 23.84
CA GLU A 159 0.48 7.62 24.71
C GLU A 159 1.27 8.94 24.64
N ILE A 160 1.15 9.69 23.53
CA ILE A 160 1.86 10.96 23.35
C ILE A 160 1.00 12.20 23.61
N GLY A 161 -0.30 12.00 23.90
CA GLY A 161 -1.28 13.07 24.07
C GLY A 161 -1.53 13.87 22.79
N ASP A 162 -2.34 14.92 22.89
CA ASP A 162 -2.58 15.82 21.76
C ASP A 162 -1.28 16.54 21.37
N ALA A 163 -0.90 16.43 20.10
CA ALA A 163 0.36 16.93 19.57
C ALA A 163 0.20 17.39 18.11
N GLY A 164 1.10 18.27 17.67
CA GLY A 164 1.10 18.80 16.32
C GLY A 164 0.15 20.00 16.09
N PRO A 165 0.00 20.49 14.84
CA PRO A 165 0.61 19.97 13.62
C PRO A 165 2.12 19.78 13.73
N PHE A 166 2.65 18.66 13.23
CA PHE A 166 4.08 18.41 13.28
C PHE A 166 4.82 19.37 12.34
N SER A 167 6.10 19.58 12.65
CA SER A 167 6.94 20.59 12.02
C SER A 167 8.15 20.02 11.30
N GLY A 168 8.43 18.73 11.47
CA GLY A 168 9.56 18.09 10.82
C GLY A 168 9.49 16.56 10.79
N PRO A 169 10.41 15.94 10.04
CA PRO A 169 10.39 14.51 9.74
C PRO A 169 10.69 13.62 10.95
N ASP A 170 11.37 14.17 11.96
CA ASP A 170 11.82 13.44 13.16
C ASP A 170 10.88 13.60 14.38
N ASP A 171 9.77 14.33 14.28
CA ASP A 171 8.90 14.66 15.42
C ASP A 171 8.31 13.43 16.14
N LEU A 172 8.21 12.29 15.44
CA LEU A 172 7.72 11.01 15.98
C LEU A 172 8.80 9.92 16.03
N LYS A 173 10.06 10.25 15.75
CA LYS A 173 11.16 9.27 15.62
C LYS A 173 11.45 8.49 16.88
N GLN A 174 11.40 9.15 18.03
CA GLN A 174 11.58 8.49 19.33
C GLN A 174 10.52 7.41 19.62
N TYR A 175 9.41 7.43 18.88
CA TYR A 175 8.31 6.46 18.99
C TYR A 175 8.34 5.41 17.86
N GLY A 176 9.40 5.38 17.05
CA GLY A 176 9.58 4.42 15.95
C GLY A 176 8.90 4.84 14.63
N TRP A 177 8.65 6.14 14.44
CA TRP A 177 8.00 6.64 13.23
C TRP A 177 8.80 7.77 12.57
N ARG A 178 8.88 7.75 11.25
CA ARG A 178 9.34 8.87 10.43
C ARG A 178 8.16 9.52 9.73
N ILE A 179 8.21 10.84 9.61
CA ILE A 179 7.25 11.60 8.81
C ILE A 179 7.90 11.92 7.45
N ASN A 180 7.17 11.71 6.36
CA ASN A 180 7.64 12.13 5.04
C ASN A 180 7.59 13.66 4.95
N GLU A 181 8.73 14.28 4.64
CA GLU A 181 8.85 15.71 4.35
C GLU A 181 9.42 15.92 2.95
N GLY A 182 8.61 16.45 2.05
CA GLY A 182 9.05 16.90 0.73
C GLY A 182 9.28 15.81 -0.31
N HIS A 183 9.10 14.53 0.01
CA HIS A 183 9.13 13.43 -0.97
C HIS A 183 7.72 13.12 -1.49
N HIS A 184 7.63 12.49 -2.65
CA HIS A 184 6.35 12.10 -3.23
C HIS A 184 5.58 11.13 -2.33
N VAL A 185 4.26 11.29 -2.29
CA VAL A 185 3.33 10.44 -1.53
C VAL A 185 2.33 9.79 -2.51
N GLY A 186 2.18 8.47 -2.41
CA GLY A 186 1.18 7.71 -3.15
C GLY A 186 1.45 7.54 -4.65
N GLY A 187 0.37 7.38 -5.42
CA GLY A 187 0.40 6.96 -6.82
C GLY A 187 1.20 7.85 -7.77
N PRO A 188 1.55 7.37 -8.97
CA PRO A 188 2.58 7.98 -9.79
C PRO A 188 2.14 9.29 -10.45
N SER A 189 3.10 10.18 -10.72
CA SER A 189 2.88 11.31 -11.63
C SER A 189 2.77 10.79 -13.06
N SER A 190 1.78 11.27 -13.82
CA SER A 190 1.52 10.78 -15.18
C SER A 190 0.66 11.73 -16.00
N ASN A 191 0.13 11.24 -17.12
CA ASN A 191 -0.85 11.94 -17.94
C ASN A 191 -2.12 11.08 -18.02
N GLY A 192 -3.18 11.57 -17.40
CA GLY A 192 -4.52 11.02 -17.51
C GLY A 192 -5.24 11.53 -18.76
N THR A 193 -6.49 11.12 -18.89
CA THR A 193 -7.36 11.51 -19.99
C THR A 193 -8.75 11.86 -19.47
N GLU A 194 -9.25 13.02 -19.88
CA GLU A 194 -10.62 13.47 -19.58
C GLU A 194 -11.42 13.56 -20.88
N THR A 195 -12.67 13.09 -20.87
CA THR A 195 -13.59 13.24 -21.99
C THR A 195 -14.73 14.17 -21.62
N ASP A 196 -14.93 15.24 -22.39
CA ASP A 196 -16.08 16.12 -22.26
C ASP A 196 -17.35 15.34 -22.64
N PRO A 197 -18.32 15.16 -21.72
CA PRO A 197 -19.51 14.36 -21.99
C PRO A 197 -20.47 15.00 -23.00
N THR A 198 -20.33 16.30 -23.28
CA THR A 198 -21.17 17.07 -24.21
C THR A 198 -20.60 17.01 -25.62
N THR A 199 -19.29 17.19 -25.77
CA THR A 199 -18.63 17.23 -27.09
C THR A 199 -18.05 15.89 -27.52
N GLY A 200 -17.81 14.99 -26.57
CA GLY A 200 -17.06 13.74 -26.77
C GLY A 200 -15.57 13.98 -27.01
N GLU A 201 -15.08 15.21 -26.83
CA GLU A 201 -13.67 15.55 -27.00
C GLU A 201 -12.85 15.03 -25.82
N THR A 202 -11.73 14.39 -26.14
CA THR A 202 -10.82 13.80 -25.17
C THR A 202 -9.55 14.63 -25.09
N LYS A 203 -9.19 15.08 -23.88
CA LYS A 203 -7.95 15.83 -23.61
C LYS A 203 -7.04 15.07 -22.65
N THR A 204 -5.73 15.26 -22.82
CA THR A 204 -4.73 14.82 -21.84
C THR A 204 -4.72 15.78 -20.65
N VAL A 205 -4.71 15.24 -19.44
CA VAL A 205 -4.62 16.02 -18.20
C VAL A 205 -3.44 15.53 -17.36
N PRO A 206 -2.65 16.44 -16.75
CA PRO A 206 -1.57 16.02 -15.88
C PRO A 206 -2.12 15.39 -14.59
N ILE A 207 -1.52 14.28 -14.18
CA ILE A 207 -1.71 13.63 -12.88
C ILE A 207 -0.46 13.96 -12.07
N ASN A 208 -0.63 14.66 -10.96
CA ASN A 208 0.50 15.17 -10.17
C ASN A 208 0.56 14.47 -8.82
N GLN A 209 1.71 13.92 -8.47
CA GLN A 209 1.96 13.49 -7.09
C GLN A 209 1.92 14.67 -6.13
N CYS A 210 1.44 14.41 -4.92
CA CYS A 210 1.62 15.33 -3.81
C CYS A 210 2.92 15.02 -3.05
N LEU A 211 3.36 15.99 -2.27
CA LEU A 211 4.56 15.94 -1.45
C LEU A 211 4.19 15.75 0.02
N GLY A 212 5.00 14.96 0.73
CA GLY A 212 4.91 14.77 2.17
C GLY A 212 5.00 16.11 2.91
N ASP A 213 4.10 16.33 3.85
CA ASP A 213 4.07 17.53 4.68
C ASP A 213 3.82 17.19 6.14
N PRO A 214 4.79 17.42 7.04
CA PRO A 214 4.60 17.21 8.47
C PRO A 214 3.42 17.97 9.06
N SER A 215 3.08 19.14 8.51
CA SER A 215 1.96 19.94 9.01
C SER A 215 0.58 19.35 8.69
N SER A 216 0.53 18.35 7.82
CA SER A 216 -0.66 17.56 7.50
C SER A 216 -0.90 16.42 8.52
N LEU A 217 -0.02 16.26 9.51
CA LEU A 217 -0.11 15.25 10.56
C LEU A 217 -0.27 15.90 11.95
N SER A 218 -1.10 15.31 12.79
CA SER A 218 -1.25 15.69 14.21
C SER A 218 -1.77 14.51 15.04
N VAL A 219 -1.64 14.56 16.36
CA VAL A 219 -2.39 13.68 17.27
C VAL A 219 -3.46 14.50 17.98
N GLN A 220 -4.71 14.05 17.89
CA GLN A 220 -5.86 14.72 18.50
C GLN A 220 -6.82 13.67 19.09
N GLY A 221 -7.25 13.89 20.33
CA GLY A 221 -8.13 12.95 21.04
C GLY A 221 -7.53 11.54 21.16
N GLY A 222 -6.20 11.45 21.20
CA GLY A 222 -5.45 10.19 21.26
C GLY A 222 -5.38 9.38 19.96
N ASN A 223 -5.64 9.99 18.80
CA ASN A 223 -5.51 9.36 17.49
C ASN A 223 -4.57 10.18 16.61
N LEU A 224 -3.73 9.51 15.82
CA LEU A 224 -3.04 10.15 14.71
C LEU A 224 -4.06 10.56 13.65
N HIS A 225 -4.00 11.81 13.21
CA HIS A 225 -4.78 12.38 12.14
C HIS A 225 -3.86 12.61 10.94
N LEU A 226 -4.14 11.93 9.84
CA LEU A 226 -3.55 12.15 8.54
C LEU A 226 -4.55 13.01 7.75
N THR A 227 -4.37 14.33 7.76
CA THR A 227 -5.31 15.25 7.13
C THR A 227 -4.77 15.80 5.82
N MET A 228 -5.40 15.44 4.70
CA MET A 228 -5.20 16.16 3.45
C MET A 228 -6.09 17.41 3.44
N LYS A 229 -5.49 18.60 3.30
CA LYS A 229 -6.24 19.85 3.29
C LYS A 229 -7.11 20.00 2.04
N GLY A 230 -8.34 20.47 2.24
CA GLY A 230 -9.28 20.80 1.17
C GLY A 230 -8.87 22.06 0.41
N GLY A 231 -9.33 22.17 -0.84
CA GLY A 231 -9.16 23.37 -1.66
C GLY A 231 -7.74 23.60 -2.19
N GLN A 232 -6.88 22.58 -2.13
CA GLN A 232 -5.56 22.63 -2.76
C GLN A 232 -5.69 22.75 -4.28
N THR A 233 -4.70 23.41 -4.91
CA THR A 233 -4.66 23.49 -6.37
C THR A 233 -4.01 22.22 -6.93
N PRO A 234 -4.65 21.49 -7.87
CA PRO A 234 -4.06 20.32 -8.51
C PRO A 234 -2.69 20.66 -9.13
N SER A 235 -1.62 20.16 -8.54
CA SER A 235 -0.24 20.45 -8.94
C SER A 235 0.75 19.53 -8.21
N GLY A 236 2.01 19.48 -8.67
CA GLY A 236 3.09 18.80 -7.95
C GLY A 236 3.48 19.45 -6.61
N GLU A 237 2.81 20.54 -6.20
CA GLU A 237 3.04 21.23 -4.93
C GLU A 237 2.00 20.89 -3.86
N MET A 238 1.01 20.05 -4.20
CA MET A 238 0.03 19.54 -3.24
C MET A 238 0.73 18.90 -2.03
N LYS A 239 0.14 19.05 -0.86
CA LYS A 239 0.64 18.57 0.44
C LYS A 239 -0.23 17.43 0.94
N CYS A 240 0.43 16.35 1.34
CA CYS A 240 -0.20 15.12 1.80
C CYS A 240 0.47 14.61 3.09
N PRO A 241 -0.31 14.04 4.02
CA PRO A 241 0.22 13.33 5.16
C PRO A 241 0.76 11.94 4.78
N GLU A 242 1.95 11.61 5.25
CA GLU A 242 2.49 10.25 5.24
C GLU A 242 3.41 10.01 6.45
N ILE A 243 3.23 8.85 7.09
CA ILE A 243 4.04 8.39 8.21
C ILE A 243 4.49 6.95 7.96
N ILE A 244 5.74 6.66 8.28
CA ILE A 244 6.45 5.42 7.95
C ILE A 244 7.00 4.82 9.25
N HIS A 245 6.79 3.53 9.49
CA HIS A 245 7.43 2.82 10.59
C HIS A 245 8.94 2.71 10.33
N ASP A 246 9.78 3.16 11.27
CA ASP A 246 11.23 3.36 11.08
C ASP A 246 12.06 2.06 11.05
N ASN A 247 11.43 0.91 10.84
CA ASN A 247 12.10 -0.37 10.67
C ASN A 247 11.62 -1.07 9.40
N ALA A 248 12.57 -1.37 8.52
CA ALA A 248 12.40 -2.29 7.41
C ALA A 248 12.14 -3.72 7.92
N THR A 249 11.23 -4.43 7.28
CA THR A 249 10.76 -5.76 7.69
C THR A 249 10.70 -6.68 6.49
N LEU A 250 11.03 -7.97 6.63
CA LEU A 250 10.99 -8.92 5.51
C LEU A 250 9.71 -9.78 5.49
N TYR A 251 9.06 -9.95 6.63
CA TYR A 251 7.75 -10.60 6.75
C TYR A 251 7.11 -10.12 8.05
N GLY A 252 5.80 -10.21 8.17
CA GLY A 252 5.12 -9.86 9.41
C GLY A 252 3.60 -9.86 9.30
N ILE A 253 2.96 -9.73 10.46
CA ILE A 253 1.54 -9.46 10.58
C ILE A 253 1.41 -8.04 11.09
N PHE A 254 0.86 -7.17 10.25
CA PHE A 254 0.74 -5.75 10.51
C PHE A 254 -0.74 -5.40 10.67
N GLN A 255 -1.17 -5.09 11.89
CA GLN A 255 -2.54 -4.68 12.19
C GLN A 255 -2.57 -3.20 12.59
N ALA A 256 -3.52 -2.46 12.03
CA ALA A 256 -3.82 -1.09 12.39
C ALA A 256 -5.30 -0.94 12.74
N GLU A 257 -5.60 -0.07 13.70
CA GLU A 257 -6.96 0.33 14.03
C GLU A 257 -7.20 1.72 13.45
N MET A 258 -8.06 1.80 12.42
CA MET A 258 -8.24 3.01 11.62
C MET A 258 -9.72 3.40 11.50
N GLN A 259 -9.97 4.70 11.39
CA GLN A 259 -11.27 5.27 11.00
C GLN A 259 -11.07 6.07 9.71
N LEU A 260 -11.92 5.82 8.72
CA LEU A 260 -11.82 6.41 7.39
C LEU A 260 -12.72 7.66 7.24
N ASP A 261 -12.55 8.40 6.16
CA ASP A 261 -13.33 9.59 5.80
C ASP A 261 -13.83 9.47 4.35
N ASP A 262 -15.14 9.65 4.12
CA ASP A 262 -15.76 9.49 2.80
C ASP A 262 -15.87 10.82 2.03
N THR A 263 -15.22 11.88 2.50
CA THR A 263 -15.14 13.16 1.78
C THR A 263 -14.35 12.97 0.47
N PRO A 264 -14.95 13.15 -0.73
CA PRO A 264 -14.31 12.79 -1.99
C PRO A 264 -13.01 13.53 -2.29
N GLY A 265 -12.07 12.85 -2.97
CA GLY A 265 -10.86 13.47 -3.53
C GLY A 265 -9.52 12.86 -3.11
N THR A 266 -9.50 11.73 -2.40
CA THR A 266 -8.27 11.10 -1.92
C THR A 266 -8.30 9.57 -2.04
N CYS A 267 -7.11 8.97 -2.02
CA CYS A 267 -6.89 7.59 -1.59
C CYS A 267 -6.33 7.62 -0.16
N MET A 268 -6.90 6.81 0.73
CA MET A 268 -6.36 6.53 2.07
C MET A 268 -5.76 5.13 2.05
N ALA A 269 -4.50 5.00 2.45
CA ALA A 269 -3.78 3.72 2.37
C ALA A 269 -3.14 3.32 3.70
N PHE A 270 -3.19 2.02 3.96
CA PHE A 270 -2.25 1.30 4.81
C PHE A 270 -1.55 0.28 3.94
N TRP A 271 -0.24 0.43 3.80
CA TRP A 271 0.52 -0.32 2.81
C TRP A 271 1.91 -0.68 3.34
N LEU A 272 2.50 -1.71 2.74
CA LEU A 272 3.89 -2.11 2.94
C LEU A 272 4.63 -1.82 1.64
N ASN A 273 5.69 -1.03 1.72
CA ASN A 273 6.43 -0.60 0.54
C ASN A 273 7.92 -0.92 0.64
N HIS A 274 8.53 -1.28 -0.48
CA HIS A 274 9.91 -1.68 -0.55
C HIS A 274 10.87 -0.60 -0.06
N THR A 275 11.90 -1.04 0.64
CA THR A 275 13.00 -0.19 1.12
C THR A 275 14.18 -0.17 0.17
N VAL A 276 14.14 -0.94 -0.92
CA VAL A 276 15.27 -1.07 -1.84
C VAL A 276 15.05 -0.15 -3.04
N ASN A 277 15.87 0.90 -3.16
CA ASN A 277 15.88 1.74 -4.35
C ASN A 277 16.63 1.01 -5.48
N ALA A 278 15.92 0.18 -6.24
CA ALA A 278 16.43 -0.49 -7.42
C ALA A 278 15.44 -0.34 -8.58
N GLU A 279 15.98 -0.06 -9.78
CA GLU A 279 15.20 0.17 -11.01
C GLU A 279 14.29 -1.00 -11.43
N ASN A 280 14.35 -2.16 -10.76
CA ASN A 280 13.54 -3.35 -11.08
C ASN A 280 13.00 -4.05 -9.82
N ILE A 281 12.72 -3.29 -8.77
CA ILE A 281 12.00 -3.76 -7.59
C ILE A 281 10.85 -2.79 -7.36
N ALA A 282 9.64 -3.33 -7.31
CA ALA A 282 8.40 -2.57 -7.09
C ALA A 282 7.40 -3.37 -6.27
N ASP A 283 7.86 -4.35 -5.46
CA ASP A 283 6.93 -5.06 -4.59
C ASP A 283 6.35 -4.14 -3.53
N GLU A 284 5.06 -4.30 -3.33
CA GLU A 284 4.22 -3.47 -2.49
C GLU A 284 2.95 -4.27 -2.16
N LEU A 285 2.42 -4.06 -0.94
CA LEU A 285 1.24 -4.74 -0.42
C LEU A 285 0.27 -3.74 0.18
N ASP A 286 -0.95 -3.68 -0.37
CA ASP A 286 -1.84 -2.55 -0.11
C ASP A 286 -3.15 -2.95 0.57
N LEU A 287 -3.64 -2.00 1.37
CA LEU A 287 -5.03 -1.81 1.74
C LEU A 287 -5.40 -0.35 1.47
N GLU A 288 -6.15 -0.12 0.39
CA GLU A 288 -6.48 1.21 -0.11
C GLU A 288 -8.00 1.44 -0.16
N VAL A 289 -8.41 2.67 0.10
CA VAL A 289 -9.80 3.09 -0.02
C VAL A 289 -9.87 4.45 -0.69
N ILE A 290 -10.76 4.57 -1.67
CA ILE A 290 -11.03 5.84 -2.34
C ILE A 290 -12.15 6.55 -1.59
N SER A 291 -11.83 7.70 -1.02
CA SER A 291 -12.79 8.57 -0.35
C SER A 291 -13.83 9.06 -1.37
N GLY A 292 -15.12 9.05 -1.03
CA GLY A 292 -16.22 9.30 -1.96
C GLY A 292 -16.64 8.07 -2.76
N ALA A 293 -15.94 6.94 -2.58
CA ALA A 293 -16.26 5.64 -3.12
C ALA A 293 -16.29 4.54 -2.04
N ILE A 294 -16.46 4.88 -0.76
CA ILE A 294 -16.32 3.87 0.31
C ILE A 294 -17.49 2.89 0.30
N MET A 295 -18.71 3.45 0.38
CA MET A 295 -19.94 2.65 0.52
C MET A 295 -20.68 2.48 -0.80
N GLN A 296 -20.43 3.35 -1.78
CA GLN A 296 -21.06 3.35 -3.10
C GLN A 296 -20.04 3.76 -4.15
N PRO A 297 -20.17 3.34 -5.41
CA PRO A 297 -19.23 3.74 -6.46
C PRO A 297 -19.18 5.27 -6.63
N SER A 298 -18.02 5.81 -6.97
CA SER A 298 -17.88 7.25 -7.27
C SER A 298 -18.62 7.63 -8.56
N PRO A 299 -18.97 8.92 -8.75
CA PRO A 299 -19.46 9.42 -10.04
C PRO A 299 -18.53 9.12 -11.23
N GLU A 300 -17.23 9.01 -10.97
CA GLU A 300 -16.17 8.69 -11.94
C GLU A 300 -16.09 7.18 -12.24
N GLY A 301 -16.86 6.35 -11.54
CA GLY A 301 -16.98 4.91 -11.78
C GLY A 301 -16.02 4.04 -10.98
N THR A 302 -15.31 4.59 -9.99
CA THR A 302 -14.50 3.81 -9.05
C THR A 302 -15.40 2.87 -8.26
N ALA A 303 -15.08 1.58 -8.25
CA ALA A 303 -15.86 0.59 -7.51
C ALA A 303 -15.75 0.81 -6.00
N ALA A 304 -16.83 0.48 -5.29
CA ALA A 304 -16.90 0.72 -3.85
C ALA A 304 -16.18 -0.36 -3.03
N GLY A 305 -15.46 0.06 -2.00
CA GLY A 305 -14.92 -0.84 -0.98
C GLY A 305 -13.43 -0.69 -0.71
N LEU A 306 -12.89 -1.71 -0.06
CA LEU A 306 -11.48 -1.84 0.32
C LEU A 306 -10.72 -2.57 -0.78
N TRP A 307 -9.81 -1.87 -1.42
CA TRP A 307 -8.90 -2.41 -2.42
C TRP A 307 -7.73 -3.09 -1.70
N SER A 308 -7.41 -4.32 -2.12
CA SER A 308 -6.27 -5.07 -1.62
C SER A 308 -5.41 -5.43 -2.82
N THR A 309 -4.19 -4.91 -2.88
CA THR A 309 -3.32 -5.03 -4.05
C THR A 309 -1.97 -5.61 -3.66
N ASN A 310 -1.37 -6.36 -4.58
CA ASN A 310 0.05 -6.70 -4.57
C ASN A 310 0.66 -6.30 -5.91
N TRP A 311 1.86 -5.72 -5.88
CA TRP A 311 2.62 -5.28 -7.06
C TRP A 311 3.78 -6.22 -7.42
N ASP A 312 4.10 -6.31 -8.72
CA ASP A 312 5.13 -7.22 -9.20
C ASP A 312 6.51 -6.96 -8.60
N VAL A 313 7.07 -8.02 -8.02
CA VAL A 313 8.35 -7.99 -7.30
C VAL A 313 9.54 -7.69 -8.20
N ASN A 314 9.41 -7.92 -9.51
CA ASN A 314 10.43 -7.61 -10.52
C ASN A 314 10.03 -6.42 -11.40
N GLY A 315 9.03 -5.66 -10.96
CA GLY A 315 8.52 -4.50 -11.67
C GLY A 315 9.54 -3.38 -11.77
N ASN A 316 9.51 -2.64 -12.88
CA ASN A 316 10.30 -1.42 -13.03
C ASN A 316 9.62 -0.26 -12.28
N SER A 317 10.12 0.06 -11.08
CA SER A 317 9.62 1.18 -10.26
C SER A 317 9.77 2.56 -10.93
N SER A 318 10.61 2.68 -11.95
CA SER A 318 10.71 3.89 -12.78
C SER A 318 9.66 3.97 -13.89
N ASP A 319 8.87 2.91 -14.09
CA ASP A 319 7.74 2.86 -15.03
C ASP A 319 6.45 2.38 -14.34
N PRO A 320 5.97 3.12 -13.33
CA PRO A 320 4.89 2.69 -12.44
C PRO A 320 3.55 2.46 -13.15
N LEU A 321 3.34 3.05 -14.32
CA LEU A 321 2.10 2.91 -15.09
C LEU A 321 1.99 1.58 -15.85
N ASN A 322 3.12 0.90 -16.04
CA ASN A 322 3.19 -0.39 -16.73
C ASN A 322 3.50 -1.53 -15.77
N LEU A 323 3.45 -1.28 -14.46
CA LEU A 323 3.65 -2.29 -13.44
C LEU A 323 2.46 -3.27 -13.41
N GLU A 324 2.80 -4.56 -13.38
CA GLU A 324 1.82 -5.60 -13.17
C GLU A 324 1.41 -5.63 -11.69
N HIS A 325 0.13 -5.85 -11.43
CA HIS A 325 -0.43 -5.99 -10.10
C HIS A 325 -1.60 -6.95 -10.11
N THR A 326 -1.99 -7.38 -8.92
CA THR A 326 -3.22 -8.14 -8.70
C THR A 326 -4.02 -7.56 -7.56
N THR A 327 -5.35 -7.55 -7.73
CA THR A 327 -6.29 -6.99 -6.75
C THR A 327 -7.28 -8.03 -6.27
N GLY A 328 -7.53 -8.10 -4.97
CA GLY A 328 -8.52 -8.98 -4.38
C GLY A 328 -8.30 -10.47 -4.72
N SER A 329 -9.32 -11.29 -4.51
CA SER A 329 -9.25 -12.74 -4.80
C SER A 329 -9.50 -13.08 -6.28
N ASP A 330 -10.17 -12.19 -7.00
CA ASP A 330 -10.59 -12.40 -8.40
C ASP A 330 -9.77 -11.57 -9.42
N GLY A 331 -8.76 -10.85 -8.94
CA GLY A 331 -7.88 -10.00 -9.74
C GLY A 331 -8.47 -8.63 -10.09
N SER A 332 -9.67 -8.26 -9.62
CA SER A 332 -10.32 -7.03 -10.08
C SER A 332 -11.30 -6.34 -9.14
N SER A 333 -11.78 -7.00 -8.08
CA SER A 333 -12.85 -6.46 -7.23
C SER A 333 -12.36 -6.03 -5.84
N PRO A 334 -12.73 -4.83 -5.36
CA PRO A 334 -12.55 -4.47 -3.96
C PRO A 334 -13.47 -5.28 -3.05
N THR A 335 -13.10 -5.40 -1.78
CA THR A 335 -13.95 -6.00 -0.76
C THR A 335 -14.99 -4.98 -0.28
N PRO A 336 -16.30 -5.27 -0.35
CA PRO A 336 -17.32 -4.36 0.14
C PRO A 336 -17.29 -4.27 1.67
N PHE A 337 -17.51 -3.07 2.20
CA PHE A 337 -17.71 -2.85 3.63
C PHE A 337 -19.10 -3.33 4.06
N GLU A 338 -19.16 -4.18 5.10
CA GLU A 338 -20.43 -4.60 5.71
C GLU A 338 -21.01 -3.51 6.64
N ILE A 339 -20.13 -2.70 7.23
CA ILE A 339 -20.42 -1.59 8.13
C ILE A 339 -19.63 -0.38 7.62
N ASP A 340 -20.26 0.79 7.66
CA ASP A 340 -19.64 2.05 7.25
C ASP A 340 -18.37 2.34 8.10
N PRO A 341 -17.17 2.31 7.48
CA PRO A 341 -15.90 2.45 8.19
C PRO A 341 -15.60 3.91 8.59
N THR A 342 -16.49 4.84 8.27
CA THR A 342 -16.40 6.24 8.74
C THR A 342 -17.00 6.43 10.12
N LEU A 343 -17.86 5.51 10.58
CA LEU A 343 -18.62 5.68 11.83
C LEU A 343 -17.83 5.33 13.09
N ASP A 344 -16.90 4.39 12.99
CA ASP A 344 -16.04 3.96 14.09
C ASP A 344 -14.72 3.40 13.57
N PHE A 345 -13.80 3.11 14.48
CA PHE A 345 -12.55 2.45 14.18
C PHE A 345 -12.76 0.97 13.87
N ASN A 346 -12.08 0.49 12.84
CA ASN A 346 -12.06 -0.90 12.40
C ASN A 346 -10.62 -1.40 12.40
N THR A 347 -10.42 -2.71 12.52
CA THR A 347 -9.07 -3.30 12.40
C THR A 347 -8.80 -3.76 10.97
N TYR A 348 -7.65 -3.37 10.45
CA TYR A 348 -7.16 -3.70 9.12
C TYR A 348 -5.83 -4.43 9.30
N THR A 349 -5.72 -5.63 8.74
CA THR A 349 -4.52 -6.46 8.91
C THR A 349 -3.96 -6.89 7.57
N ILE A 350 -2.66 -6.68 7.40
CA ILE A 350 -1.83 -7.26 6.35
C ILE A 350 -1.00 -8.37 6.98
N ALA A 351 -1.34 -9.63 6.71
CA ALA A 351 -0.51 -10.78 7.11
C ALA A 351 0.40 -11.14 5.94
N TRP A 352 1.58 -10.53 5.91
CA TRP A 352 2.62 -10.81 4.93
C TRP A 352 3.51 -11.94 5.42
N VAL A 353 3.28 -13.11 4.85
CA VAL A 353 3.99 -14.34 5.21
C VAL A 353 4.76 -14.89 4.01
N PRO A 354 5.81 -15.69 4.22
CA PRO A 354 6.52 -16.35 3.12
C PRO A 354 5.57 -17.23 2.29
N GLY A 355 5.76 -17.21 0.97
CA GLY A 355 4.96 -17.98 0.02
C GLY A 355 4.25 -17.09 -1.00
N GLU A 356 3.21 -17.62 -1.64
CA GLU A 356 2.50 -16.92 -2.72
C GLU A 356 1.31 -16.09 -2.22
N TYR A 357 0.88 -16.28 -0.97
CA TYR A 357 -0.36 -15.71 -0.45
C TYR A 357 -0.11 -14.92 0.84
N SER A 358 -0.61 -13.69 0.86
CA SER A 358 -0.58 -12.83 2.04
C SER A 358 -2.00 -12.42 2.41
N PRO A 359 -2.64 -13.11 3.38
CA PRO A 359 -4.02 -12.81 3.71
C PRO A 359 -4.19 -11.39 4.24
N ARG A 360 -5.35 -10.82 3.94
CA ARG A 360 -5.83 -9.56 4.49
C ARG A 360 -7.04 -9.82 5.37
N TYR A 361 -7.17 -9.01 6.41
CA TYR A 361 -8.31 -9.09 7.32
C TYR A 361 -8.93 -7.72 7.56
N LEU A 362 -10.25 -7.71 7.64
CA LEU A 362 -11.04 -6.57 8.13
C LEU A 362 -11.84 -7.05 9.34
N ASN A 363 -11.65 -6.42 10.49
CA ASN A 363 -12.27 -6.81 11.76
C ASN A 363 -12.05 -8.31 12.07
N GLY A 364 -10.85 -8.80 11.77
CA GLY A 364 -10.47 -10.20 11.97
C GLY A 364 -11.11 -11.19 10.99
N LYS A 365 -11.90 -10.77 10.00
CA LYS A 365 -12.42 -11.66 8.95
C LYS A 365 -11.54 -11.58 7.70
N GLU A 366 -11.18 -12.72 7.14
CA GLU A 366 -10.40 -12.76 5.90
C GLU A 366 -11.20 -12.11 4.76
N ILE A 367 -10.55 -11.22 4.02
CA ILE A 367 -11.13 -10.51 2.87
C ILE A 367 -10.47 -10.96 1.56
N GLY A 368 -11.01 -10.48 0.43
CA GLY A 368 -10.41 -10.78 -0.88
C GLY A 368 -8.96 -10.33 -0.92
N SER A 369 -8.04 -11.29 -1.01
CA SER A 369 -6.60 -11.04 -0.94
C SER A 369 -5.90 -11.57 -2.20
N PRO A 370 -4.92 -10.83 -2.75
CA PRO A 370 -4.17 -11.31 -3.91
C PRO A 370 -3.34 -12.56 -3.60
N SER A 371 -3.22 -13.45 -4.60
CA SER A 371 -2.41 -14.67 -4.54
C SER A 371 -1.23 -14.66 -5.52
N GLN A 372 -0.92 -13.51 -6.09
CA GLN A 372 0.22 -13.30 -6.99
C GLN A 372 1.02 -12.10 -6.49
N HIS A 373 2.26 -12.01 -6.97
CA HIS A 373 3.18 -10.91 -6.67
C HIS A 373 3.35 -10.63 -5.17
N ASN A 374 3.32 -11.67 -4.33
CA ASN A 374 3.60 -11.48 -2.92
C ASN A 374 5.02 -10.93 -2.74
N ALA A 375 5.20 -9.88 -1.94
CA ALA A 375 6.52 -9.26 -1.76
C ALA A 375 7.54 -10.26 -1.20
N ILE A 376 8.78 -10.03 -1.60
CA ILE A 376 9.94 -10.84 -1.21
C ILE A 376 11.12 -9.99 -0.74
N HIS A 377 11.06 -8.66 -0.90
CA HIS A 377 12.07 -7.72 -0.40
C HIS A 377 11.58 -7.01 0.84
N ALA A 378 12.50 -6.49 1.64
CA ALA A 378 12.15 -5.78 2.87
C ALA A 378 11.27 -4.54 2.62
N GLN A 379 10.18 -4.45 3.38
CA GLN A 379 9.15 -3.42 3.30
C GLN A 379 9.07 -2.59 4.59
N GLU A 380 8.62 -1.35 4.48
CA GLU A 380 8.23 -0.48 5.60
C GLU A 380 6.70 -0.31 5.63
N ALA A 381 6.11 -0.46 6.83
CA ALA A 381 4.69 -0.20 7.03
C ALA A 381 4.42 1.31 7.02
N THR A 382 3.51 1.74 6.17
CA THR A 382 3.25 3.15 5.88
C THR A 382 1.76 3.46 5.91
N PHE A 383 1.41 4.65 6.39
CA PHE A 383 0.06 5.20 6.32
C PHE A 383 0.10 6.54 5.61
N ASN A 384 -0.81 6.76 4.67
CA ASN A 384 -0.93 8.03 3.99
C ASN A 384 -2.37 8.35 3.58
N THR A 385 -2.59 9.61 3.22
CA THR A 385 -3.82 10.06 2.56
C THR A 385 -3.39 11.00 1.45
N TRP A 386 -3.68 10.65 0.21
CA TRP A 386 -3.08 11.32 -0.94
C TRP A 386 -4.06 11.53 -2.08
N SER A 387 -3.71 12.45 -2.98
CA SER A 387 -4.45 12.68 -4.21
C SER A 387 -3.48 12.94 -5.33
N ASN A 388 -3.78 12.41 -6.51
CA ASN A 388 -3.06 12.70 -7.74
C ASN A 388 -3.95 13.22 -8.87
N SER A 389 -5.22 13.50 -8.57
CA SER A 389 -6.23 13.94 -9.56
C SER A 389 -6.53 12.92 -10.66
N ALA A 390 -6.13 11.66 -10.51
CA ALA A 390 -6.46 10.62 -11.48
C ALA A 390 -7.97 10.35 -11.47
N SER A 391 -8.64 10.65 -12.59
CA SER A 391 -10.04 10.31 -12.81
C SER A 391 -10.25 8.81 -12.69
N GLY A 392 -11.22 8.38 -11.89
CA GLY A 392 -11.51 6.96 -11.63
C GLY A 392 -10.67 6.34 -10.50
N TRP A 393 -9.78 7.12 -9.87
CA TRP A 393 -9.12 6.75 -8.61
C TRP A 393 -9.31 7.87 -7.58
N SER A 394 -8.24 8.55 -7.15
CA SER A 394 -8.33 9.61 -6.14
C SER A 394 -9.23 10.78 -6.53
N ALA A 395 -9.35 11.10 -7.83
CA ALA A 395 -10.22 12.13 -8.42
C ALA A 395 -10.13 13.57 -7.82
N GLY A 396 -9.20 13.82 -6.89
CA GLY A 396 -9.08 15.08 -6.17
C GLY A 396 -8.09 16.08 -6.76
N PRO A 397 -7.51 17.00 -5.96
CA PRO A 397 -7.57 17.10 -4.50
C PRO A 397 -8.98 17.36 -3.96
N PRO A 398 -9.23 17.07 -2.68
CA PRO A 398 -10.56 17.21 -2.10
C PRO A 398 -10.96 18.68 -1.93
N VAL A 399 -12.27 18.95 -1.95
CA VAL A 399 -12.82 20.31 -1.73
C VAL A 399 -12.76 20.69 -0.25
N ASP A 400 -13.10 19.74 0.61
CA ASP A 400 -13.03 19.86 2.07
C ASP A 400 -11.89 18.99 2.63
N ASP A 401 -11.47 19.23 3.87
CA ASP A 401 -10.44 18.41 4.52
C ASP A 401 -10.89 16.94 4.57
N VAL A 402 -9.98 16.02 4.22
CA VAL A 402 -10.17 14.57 4.40
C VAL A 402 -9.21 14.09 5.48
N THR A 403 -9.71 13.36 6.48
CA THR A 403 -8.87 12.89 7.60
C THR A 403 -9.02 11.41 7.85
N MET A 404 -8.00 10.63 7.47
CA MET A 404 -7.82 9.27 8.01
C MET A 404 -7.30 9.36 9.44
N LYS A 405 -7.87 8.55 10.35
CA LYS A 405 -7.38 8.45 11.73
C LYS A 405 -6.81 7.08 12.02
N VAL A 406 -5.70 7.05 12.74
CA VAL A 406 -5.09 5.80 13.25
C VAL A 406 -5.03 5.89 14.77
N ARG A 407 -5.69 4.94 15.45
CA ARG A 407 -5.71 4.87 16.91
C ARG A 407 -4.49 4.14 17.45
N SER A 408 -4.20 2.98 16.88
CA SER A 408 -3.14 2.10 17.34
C SER A 408 -2.64 1.17 16.24
N VAL A 409 -1.46 0.61 16.47
CA VAL A 409 -0.90 -0.46 15.65
C VAL A 409 -0.34 -1.60 16.51
N LEU A 410 -0.36 -2.81 15.95
CA LEU A 410 0.27 -4.00 16.52
C LEU A 410 0.91 -4.81 15.39
N PHE A 411 2.24 -4.84 15.39
CA PHE A 411 3.05 -5.52 14.39
C PHE A 411 3.86 -6.64 15.05
N TYR A 412 3.83 -7.83 14.44
CA TYR A 412 4.78 -8.90 14.72
C TYR A 412 5.55 -9.18 13.44
N TYR A 413 6.87 -9.10 13.45
CA TYR A 413 7.65 -9.08 12.21
C TYR A 413 9.02 -9.73 12.34
N ARG A 414 9.59 -10.01 11.17
CA ARG A 414 10.98 -10.40 10.91
C ARG A 414 11.72 -9.28 10.21
N THR A 415 13.03 -9.26 10.38
CA THR A 415 13.95 -8.42 9.59
C THR A 415 14.71 -9.31 8.61
N GLU A 416 15.45 -8.74 7.67
CA GLU A 416 16.30 -9.54 6.78
C GLU A 416 17.36 -10.31 7.58
N GLU A 417 17.87 -9.70 8.66
CA GLU A 417 18.91 -10.25 9.52
C GLU A 417 18.41 -11.34 10.46
N VAL A 418 17.18 -11.21 10.96
CA VAL A 418 16.62 -12.14 11.96
C VAL A 418 15.27 -12.67 11.46
N GLN A 419 15.33 -13.89 10.92
CA GLN A 419 14.18 -14.62 10.37
C GLN A 419 13.87 -15.91 11.14
N GLY A 420 14.87 -16.47 11.81
CA GLY A 420 14.76 -17.66 12.66
C GLY A 420 14.76 -17.33 14.14
N LEU A 421 14.76 -18.39 14.96
CA LEU A 421 14.83 -18.28 16.41
C LEU A 421 16.05 -17.45 16.86
N ILE A 422 15.87 -16.58 17.83
CA ILE A 422 16.93 -15.72 18.36
C ILE A 422 18.01 -16.58 19.05
N ASP A 423 19.29 -16.23 18.87
CA ASP A 423 20.41 -16.95 19.47
C ASP A 423 20.24 -17.11 21.00
N GLY A 424 20.37 -18.34 21.47
CA GLY A 424 20.22 -18.69 22.88
C GLY A 424 18.78 -18.95 23.34
N CYS A 425 17.79 -18.79 22.46
CA CYS A 425 16.41 -19.20 22.72
C CYS A 425 16.15 -20.65 22.30
N SER A 426 15.16 -21.28 22.94
CA SER A 426 14.53 -22.51 22.46
C SER A 426 13.07 -22.28 22.06
N GLU A 427 12.49 -23.25 21.34
CA GLU A 427 11.08 -23.23 20.95
C GLU A 427 10.12 -23.13 22.15
N GLU A 428 10.51 -23.66 23.32
CA GLU A 428 9.72 -23.58 24.54
C GLU A 428 9.72 -22.17 25.17
N ASP A 429 10.68 -21.32 24.81
CA ASP A 429 10.80 -19.95 25.31
C ASP A 429 9.95 -18.96 24.49
N VAL A 430 9.49 -19.35 23.31
CA VAL A 430 8.71 -18.50 22.40
C VAL A 430 7.28 -18.31 22.93
N CYS A 431 6.78 -17.09 22.94
CA CYS A 431 5.40 -16.80 23.32
C CYS A 431 4.43 -17.22 22.22
N LYS A 432 3.21 -17.62 22.59
CA LYS A 432 2.10 -17.80 21.66
C LYS A 432 1.15 -16.62 21.75
N VAL A 433 0.78 -16.09 20.59
CA VAL A 433 -0.14 -14.96 20.41
C VAL A 433 -1.21 -15.26 19.37
#